data_AF-A0A0A3HSJ2-F1
#
_entry.id   AF-A0A0A3HSJ2-F1
#
_cell.length_a   1.000
_cell.length_b   1.000
_cell.length_c   1.000
_cell.angle_alpha   90.00
_cell.angle_beta   90.00
_cell.angle_gamma   90.00
#
_symmetry.space_group_name_H-M   'P 1'
#
loop_
_entity.id
_entity.type
_entity.pdbx_description
1 polymer ?
#
loop_
_entity_poly.entity_id
_entity_poly.type
_entity_poly.pdbx_seq_one_letter_code
_entity_poly.pdbx_strand_id
1 'polypeptide(L)'
;MTKIKVENVTKIFGKHINSALKLVEQKKNKTEILKQTGATIGVYDASFSVNEGEIFVIMGLSGSGKSTLVRLLNHLIEPTSGSIYIDGENISKMNKQQLRAIRREKMSMVFQNFGLFPQRTVLANTEYGLEVRGIPKEERTKKAEAALDNAGLLPYKDQLPSQLSGGMQQRVGLARALANDPDILLMDEAFSALDPLIRKDMQDELLDLQQKVRKTIIFITHDLNEALRIGDRIALMKDGKIIQIGTGEEILTNPANDYVRTFLEDVDRSKVLTVENAMIRPISVNVEIDGPKVALKRMREEEVSVLLAIDKNREFKGYITADDALEAAKRGEKNVDSILKTDMESVTPDMLIQDVLGIISESSIPLAVVKENKLVGVLIKGVVIQSLASDTEEVTSNE
;
A
#
# COMPACT_ATOMS: atom_id res chain seq x y z
N MET A 1 13.70 -8.19 7.66
CA MET A 1 15.00 -8.37 6.97
C MET A 1 14.80 -8.07 5.49
N THR A 2 15.77 -7.50 4.79
CA THR A 2 15.64 -7.21 3.34
C THR A 2 15.72 -8.50 2.53
N LYS A 3 14.64 -8.84 1.82
CA LYS A 3 14.54 -10.02 0.95
C LYS A 3 15.07 -9.73 -0.46
N ILE A 4 14.72 -8.57 -1.01
CA ILE A 4 15.14 -8.11 -2.33
C ILE A 4 15.80 -6.74 -2.21
N LYS A 5 16.96 -6.57 -2.85
CA LYS A 5 17.66 -5.27 -2.96
C LYS A 5 17.96 -4.98 -4.42
N VAL A 6 17.63 -3.78 -4.88
CA VAL A 6 17.88 -3.30 -6.23
C VAL A 6 18.77 -2.07 -6.13
N GLU A 7 19.90 -2.08 -6.85
CA GLU A 7 20.91 -1.01 -6.82
C GLU A 7 21.20 -0.51 -8.24
N ASN A 8 20.82 0.74 -8.51
CA ASN A 8 21.13 1.49 -9.74
C ASN A 8 20.77 0.73 -11.03
N VAL A 9 19.69 -0.04 -11.00
CA VAL A 9 19.31 -0.91 -12.10
C VAL A 9 18.79 -0.08 -13.26
N THR A 10 19.41 -0.24 -14.42
CA THR A 10 19.01 0.41 -15.66
C THR A 10 18.79 -0.63 -16.75
N LYS A 11 17.76 -0.44 -17.56
CA LYS A 11 17.54 -1.23 -18.78
C LYS A 11 17.32 -0.34 -19.98
N ILE A 12 18.17 -0.54 -20.98
CA ILE A 12 18.14 0.15 -22.27
C ILE A 12 17.82 -0.87 -23.37
N PHE A 13 16.90 -0.49 -24.25
CA PHE A 13 16.52 -1.24 -25.45
C PHE A 13 16.96 -0.49 -26.72
N GLY A 14 17.17 -1.23 -27.80
CA GLY A 14 17.54 -0.67 -29.11
C GLY A 14 19.04 -0.73 -29.41
N LYS A 15 19.49 0.12 -30.34
CA LYS A 15 20.90 0.20 -30.78
C LYS A 15 21.66 1.23 -29.93
N HIS A 16 22.99 1.24 -30.02
CA HIS A 16 23.87 2.22 -29.35
C HIS A 16 23.75 2.28 -27.81
N ILE A 17 23.51 1.13 -27.17
CA ILE A 17 23.31 0.99 -25.71
C ILE A 17 24.41 1.68 -24.90
N ASN A 18 25.69 1.51 -25.28
CA ASN A 18 26.81 2.10 -24.55
C ASN A 18 26.80 3.64 -24.59
N SER A 19 26.31 4.25 -25.69
CA SER A 19 26.18 5.70 -25.79
C SER A 19 25.03 6.19 -24.91
N ALA A 20 23.89 5.50 -24.97
CA ALA A 20 22.74 5.79 -24.12
C ALA A 20 23.07 5.64 -22.62
N LEU A 21 23.87 4.64 -22.23
CA LEU A 21 24.29 4.43 -20.85
C LEU A 21 25.10 5.61 -20.31
N LYS A 22 26.03 6.17 -21.09
CA LYS A 22 26.77 7.39 -20.70
C LYS A 22 25.85 8.59 -20.48
N LEU A 23 24.78 8.71 -21.27
CA LEU A 23 23.79 9.78 -21.10
C LEU A 23 22.92 9.57 -19.84
N VAL A 24 22.63 8.31 -19.49
CA VAL A 24 21.98 7.96 -18.21
C VAL A 24 22.86 8.37 -17.03
N GLU A 25 24.16 8.07 -17.08
CA GLU A 25 25.14 8.46 -16.04
C GLU A 25 25.23 10.00 -15.90
N GLN A 26 25.05 10.74 -16.98
CA GLN A 26 24.95 12.21 -17.00
C GLN A 26 23.57 12.75 -16.58
N LYS A 27 22.67 11.89 -16.10
CA LYS A 27 21.31 12.22 -15.66
C LYS A 27 20.44 12.90 -16.73
N LYS A 28 20.72 12.67 -18.02
CA LYS A 28 19.90 13.18 -19.13
C LYS A 28 18.51 12.56 -19.13
N ASN A 29 17.50 13.31 -19.56
CA ASN A 29 16.12 12.80 -19.58
C ASN A 29 15.93 11.74 -20.69
N LYS A 30 14.91 10.89 -20.52
CA LYS A 30 14.62 9.77 -21.44
C LYS A 30 14.37 10.22 -22.88
N THR A 31 13.67 11.34 -23.06
CA THR A 31 13.32 11.90 -24.39
C THR A 31 14.56 12.39 -25.13
N GLU A 32 15.50 13.03 -24.43
CA GLU A 32 16.78 13.48 -24.97
C GLU A 32 17.64 12.29 -25.38
N ILE A 33 17.71 11.25 -24.56
CA ILE A 33 18.44 10.01 -24.88
C ILE A 33 17.87 9.35 -26.13
N LEU A 34 16.54 9.23 -26.21
CA LEU A 34 15.87 8.67 -27.38
C LEU A 34 16.18 9.48 -28.65
N LYS A 35 16.12 10.81 -28.58
CA LYS A 35 16.41 11.71 -29.72
C LYS A 35 17.86 11.60 -30.19
N GLN A 36 18.81 11.46 -29.27
CA GLN A 36 20.24 11.42 -29.60
C GLN A 36 20.73 10.03 -30.06
N THR A 37 20.15 8.96 -29.53
CA THR A 37 20.69 7.60 -29.72
C THR A 37 19.74 6.63 -30.41
N GLY A 38 18.45 6.96 -30.48
CA GLY A 38 17.39 6.03 -30.87
C GLY A 38 17.14 4.91 -29.86
N ALA A 39 17.81 4.92 -28.70
CA ALA A 39 17.65 3.91 -27.66
C ALA A 39 16.48 4.28 -26.73
N THR A 40 15.68 3.27 -26.36
CA THR A 40 14.56 3.43 -25.44
C THR A 40 14.97 3.00 -24.04
N ILE A 41 14.76 3.86 -23.05
CA ILE A 41 14.98 3.52 -21.65
C ILE A 41 13.72 2.87 -21.08
N GLY A 42 13.84 1.61 -20.66
CA GLY A 42 12.77 0.86 -20.00
C GLY A 42 12.77 1.02 -18.48
N VAL A 43 13.96 1.04 -17.87
CA VAL A 43 14.16 1.34 -16.45
C VAL A 43 15.39 2.24 -16.33
N TYR A 44 15.31 3.27 -15.49
CA TYR A 44 16.30 4.32 -15.37
C TYR A 44 16.73 4.42 -13.90
N ASP A 45 17.93 3.93 -13.60
CA ASP A 45 18.61 4.07 -12.30
C ASP A 45 17.72 3.71 -11.08
N ALA A 46 16.97 2.61 -11.18
CA ALA A 46 16.07 2.19 -10.11
C ALA A 46 16.84 1.63 -8.92
N SER A 47 16.56 2.14 -7.72
CA SER A 47 17.13 1.65 -6.46
C SER A 47 16.05 1.57 -5.38
N PHE A 48 15.89 0.39 -4.77
CA PHE A 48 14.93 0.16 -3.69
C PHE A 48 15.20 -1.16 -2.98
N SER A 49 14.52 -1.38 -1.86
CA SER A 49 14.54 -2.63 -1.09
C SER A 49 13.14 -3.06 -0.70
N VAL A 50 12.94 -4.38 -0.70
CA VAL A 50 11.69 -5.03 -0.28
C VAL A 50 12.01 -6.00 0.85
N ASN A 51 11.23 -5.92 1.91
CA ASN A 51 11.38 -6.75 3.09
C ASN A 51 10.67 -8.09 2.92
N GLU A 52 11.10 -9.05 3.74
CA GLU A 52 10.43 -10.34 3.84
C GLU A 52 8.98 -10.17 4.32
N GLY A 53 8.03 -10.84 3.65
CA GLY A 53 6.61 -10.78 3.99
C GLY A 53 5.89 -9.49 3.59
N GLU A 54 6.57 -8.54 2.94
CA GLU A 54 5.99 -7.28 2.46
C GLU A 54 5.27 -7.49 1.11
N ILE A 55 4.09 -6.89 0.95
CA ILE A 55 3.46 -6.63 -0.35
C ILE A 55 3.98 -5.27 -0.85
N PHE A 56 4.94 -5.33 -1.75
CA PHE A 56 5.52 -4.14 -2.38
C PHE A 56 4.88 -3.91 -3.74
N VAL A 57 4.12 -2.83 -3.86
CA VAL A 57 3.38 -2.48 -5.07
C VAL A 57 4.24 -1.58 -5.95
N ILE A 58 4.39 -1.93 -7.22
CA ILE A 58 4.99 -1.09 -8.25
C ILE A 58 3.87 -0.52 -9.10
N MET A 59 3.72 0.80 -9.05
CA MET A 59 2.61 1.50 -9.65
C MET A 59 3.07 2.50 -10.72
N GLY A 60 2.22 2.80 -11.70
CA GLY A 60 2.43 3.86 -12.66
C GLY A 60 1.65 3.63 -13.96
N LEU A 61 1.67 4.62 -14.85
CA LEU A 61 0.97 4.54 -16.14
C LEU A 61 1.56 3.48 -17.08
N SER A 62 0.82 3.15 -18.14
CA SER A 62 1.35 2.33 -19.22
C SER A 62 2.63 2.94 -19.80
N GLY A 63 3.63 2.10 -20.08
CA GLY A 63 4.94 2.55 -20.58
C GLY A 63 5.91 3.14 -19.54
N SER A 64 5.55 3.16 -18.25
CA SER A 64 6.44 3.66 -17.19
C SER A 64 7.59 2.73 -16.79
N GLY A 65 7.61 1.48 -17.29
CA GLY A 65 8.70 0.51 -17.06
C GLY A 65 8.42 -0.58 -16.04
N LYS A 66 7.21 -0.65 -15.45
CA LYS A 66 6.82 -1.59 -14.38
C LYS A 66 7.09 -3.06 -14.74
N SER A 67 6.49 -3.54 -15.83
CA SER A 67 6.66 -4.94 -16.28
C SER A 67 8.08 -5.23 -16.73
N THR A 68 8.83 -4.22 -17.18
CA THR A 68 10.27 -4.38 -17.43
C THR A 68 11.01 -4.60 -16.11
N LEU A 69 10.70 -3.83 -15.06
CA LEU A 69 11.30 -3.97 -13.74
C LEU A 69 11.04 -5.35 -13.13
N VAL A 70 9.81 -5.85 -13.15
CA VAL A 70 9.52 -7.22 -12.65
C VAL A 70 10.23 -8.30 -13.46
N ARG A 71 10.35 -8.13 -14.78
CA ARG A 71 11.14 -9.05 -15.62
C ARG A 71 12.64 -8.99 -15.33
N LEU A 72 13.16 -7.83 -14.90
CA LEU A 72 14.54 -7.70 -14.41
C LEU A 72 14.71 -8.42 -13.06
N LEU A 73 13.74 -8.31 -12.15
CA LEU A 73 13.76 -9.04 -10.87
C LEU A 73 13.78 -10.55 -11.06
N ASN A 74 12.98 -11.07 -11.99
CA ASN A 74 13.02 -12.49 -12.38
C ASN A 74 14.21 -12.83 -13.30
N HIS A 75 15.01 -11.83 -13.68
CA HIS A 75 16.12 -11.93 -14.65
C HIS A 75 15.72 -12.54 -16.01
N LEU A 76 14.44 -12.44 -16.39
CA LEU A 76 13.96 -12.81 -17.74
C LEU A 76 14.50 -11.85 -18.80
N ILE A 77 14.83 -10.63 -18.37
CA ILE A 77 15.57 -9.64 -19.12
C ILE A 77 16.83 -9.34 -18.29
N GLU A 78 18.00 -9.30 -18.93
CA GLU A 78 19.24 -8.92 -18.27
C GLU A 78 19.31 -7.40 -18.07
N PRO A 79 19.72 -6.89 -16.89
CA PRO A 79 19.95 -5.46 -16.70
C PRO A 79 21.07 -4.96 -17.61
N THR A 80 20.95 -3.72 -18.10
CA THR A 80 22.05 -3.07 -18.83
C THR A 80 23.16 -2.64 -17.87
N SER A 81 22.79 -2.18 -16.67
CA SER A 81 23.69 -1.87 -15.57
C SER A 81 22.95 -2.01 -14.23
N GLY A 82 23.71 -1.95 -13.14
CA GLY A 82 23.20 -2.12 -11.77
C GLY A 82 23.19 -3.58 -11.32
N SER A 83 22.71 -3.80 -10.10
CA SER A 83 22.69 -5.13 -9.46
C SER A 83 21.38 -5.39 -8.74
N ILE A 84 20.94 -6.65 -8.78
CA ILE A 84 19.76 -7.13 -8.05
C ILE A 84 20.25 -8.24 -7.12
N TYR A 85 19.79 -8.19 -5.88
CA TYR A 85 20.12 -9.16 -4.85
C TYR A 85 18.84 -9.80 -4.31
N ILE A 86 18.88 -11.12 -4.14
CA ILE A 86 17.83 -11.91 -3.49
C ILE A 86 18.51 -12.70 -2.37
N ASP A 87 18.02 -12.57 -1.14
CA ASP A 87 18.66 -13.15 0.06
C ASP A 87 20.14 -12.75 0.21
N GLY A 88 20.49 -11.54 -0.23
CA GLY A 88 21.87 -11.03 -0.25
C GLY A 88 22.73 -11.54 -1.42
N GLU A 89 22.25 -12.48 -2.24
CA GLU A 89 22.99 -13.00 -3.40
C GLU A 89 22.74 -12.17 -4.65
N ASN A 90 23.80 -11.71 -5.32
CA ASN A 90 23.70 -10.93 -6.55
C ASN A 90 23.29 -11.81 -7.75
N ILE A 91 22.01 -11.76 -8.13
CA ILE A 91 21.48 -12.55 -9.23
C ILE A 91 21.92 -12.05 -10.61
N SER A 92 22.31 -10.78 -10.73
CA SER A 92 22.74 -10.19 -12.00
C SER A 92 24.05 -10.79 -12.53
N LYS A 93 24.83 -11.48 -11.68
CA LYS A 93 26.11 -12.13 -12.02
C LYS A 93 26.01 -13.65 -12.12
N MET A 94 24.83 -14.22 -11.88
CA MET A 94 24.64 -15.66 -11.85
C MET A 94 24.63 -16.27 -13.24
N ASN A 95 25.11 -17.51 -13.34
CA ASN A 95 25.02 -18.27 -14.57
C ASN A 95 23.61 -18.83 -14.79
N LYS A 96 23.35 -19.36 -15.99
CA LYS A 96 22.03 -19.91 -16.38
C LYS A 96 21.53 -21.06 -15.49
N GLN A 97 22.41 -21.82 -14.85
CA GLN A 97 22.01 -22.92 -13.97
C GLN A 97 21.56 -22.39 -12.61
N GLN A 98 22.32 -21.47 -12.02
CA GLN A 98 21.99 -20.79 -10.78
C GLN A 98 20.66 -20.02 -10.89
N LEU A 99 20.49 -19.25 -11.96
CA LEU A 99 19.23 -18.54 -12.23
C LEU A 99 18.03 -19.48 -12.35
N ARG A 100 18.22 -20.66 -12.96
CA ARG A 100 17.16 -21.68 -13.06
C ARG A 100 16.79 -22.27 -11.71
N ALA A 101 17.76 -22.47 -10.81
CA ALA A 101 17.50 -22.93 -9.45
C ALA A 101 16.67 -21.91 -8.66
N ILE A 102 17.08 -20.63 -8.68
CA ILE A 102 16.33 -19.54 -8.01
C ILE A 102 14.88 -19.46 -8.50
N ARG A 103 14.65 -19.52 -9.82
CA ARG A 103 13.30 -19.48 -10.40
C ARG A 103 12.44 -20.69 -10.08
N ARG A 104 13.05 -21.83 -9.73
CA ARG A 104 12.33 -23.06 -9.40
C ARG A 104 12.01 -23.15 -7.92
N GLU A 105 12.85 -22.56 -7.07
CA GLU A 105 12.80 -22.77 -5.62
C GLU A 105 12.32 -21.54 -4.86
N LYS A 106 12.71 -20.33 -5.30
CA LYS A 106 12.49 -19.11 -4.53
C LYS A 106 11.45 -18.17 -5.14
N MET A 107 11.27 -18.21 -6.46
CA MET A 107 10.42 -17.24 -7.16
C MET A 107 9.29 -17.91 -7.92
N SER A 108 8.16 -17.23 -8.00
CA SER A 108 7.07 -17.59 -8.89
C SER A 108 6.46 -16.37 -9.55
N MET A 109 5.92 -16.52 -10.76
CA MET A 109 5.40 -15.42 -11.54
C MET A 109 3.95 -15.66 -11.96
N VAL A 110 3.10 -14.67 -11.71
CA VAL A 110 1.72 -14.59 -12.17
C VAL A 110 1.65 -13.50 -13.25
N PHE A 111 1.22 -13.89 -14.44
CA PHE A 111 1.16 -13.03 -15.62
C PHE A 111 -0.24 -12.45 -15.81
N GLN A 112 -0.33 -11.27 -16.46
CA GLN A 112 -1.57 -10.62 -16.86
C GLN A 112 -2.54 -11.54 -17.64
N ASN A 113 -2.04 -12.28 -18.65
CA ASN A 113 -2.85 -13.19 -19.47
C ASN A 113 -2.85 -14.64 -18.96
N PHE A 114 -2.80 -14.84 -17.63
CA PHE A 114 -2.82 -16.12 -16.90
C PHE A 114 -1.62 -17.07 -17.15
N GLY A 115 -1.06 -17.07 -18.36
CA GLY A 115 0.04 -17.92 -18.79
C GLY A 115 -0.28 -19.41 -18.71
N LEU A 116 -1.56 -19.82 -18.77
CA LEU A 116 -1.96 -21.22 -18.70
C LEU A 116 -1.67 -21.93 -20.02
N PHE A 117 -1.26 -23.19 -19.95
CA PHE A 117 -1.11 -24.06 -21.11
C PHE A 117 -2.49 -24.57 -21.54
N PRO A 118 -2.99 -24.19 -22.73
CA PRO A 118 -4.35 -24.55 -23.16
C PRO A 118 -4.54 -26.05 -23.39
N GLN A 119 -3.46 -26.77 -23.68
CA GLN A 119 -3.43 -28.21 -23.92
C GLN A 119 -3.27 -29.06 -22.66
N ARG A 120 -3.22 -28.44 -21.47
CA ARG A 120 -3.10 -29.13 -20.18
C ARG A 120 -4.34 -28.86 -19.34
N THR A 121 -4.74 -29.82 -18.52
CA THR A 121 -5.82 -29.62 -17.55
C THR A 121 -5.43 -28.60 -16.48
N VAL A 122 -6.41 -28.15 -15.70
CA VAL A 122 -6.20 -27.27 -14.54
C VAL A 122 -5.19 -27.87 -13.55
N LEU A 123 -5.32 -29.16 -13.23
CA LEU A 123 -4.39 -29.88 -12.37
C LEU A 123 -2.97 -29.91 -12.98
N ALA A 124 -2.87 -30.27 -14.26
CA ALA A 124 -1.59 -30.37 -14.98
C ALA A 124 -0.89 -29.01 -15.16
N ASN A 125 -1.66 -27.92 -15.22
CA ASN A 125 -1.12 -26.56 -15.16
C ASN A 125 -0.56 -26.26 -13.77
N THR A 126 -1.30 -26.63 -12.72
CA THR A 126 -0.96 -26.35 -11.33
C THR A 126 0.29 -27.13 -10.88
N GLU A 127 0.42 -28.40 -11.24
CA GLU A 127 1.59 -29.21 -10.90
C GLU A 127 2.83 -28.95 -11.78
N TYR A 128 2.73 -28.13 -12.83
CA TYR A 128 3.79 -27.96 -13.84
C TYR A 128 5.14 -27.54 -13.24
N GLY A 129 5.16 -26.59 -12.30
CA GLY A 129 6.40 -26.15 -11.66
C GLY A 129 7.08 -27.29 -10.86
N LEU A 130 6.27 -28.11 -10.19
CA LEU A 130 6.72 -29.28 -9.44
C LEU A 130 7.19 -30.42 -10.37
N GLU A 131 6.53 -30.61 -11.50
CA GLU A 131 6.95 -31.53 -12.57
C GLU A 131 8.33 -31.15 -13.10
N VAL A 132 8.54 -29.88 -13.44
CA VAL A 132 9.84 -29.35 -13.88
C VAL A 132 10.89 -29.48 -12.77
N ARG A 133 10.46 -29.44 -11.50
CA ARG A 133 11.33 -29.69 -10.35
C ARG A 133 11.79 -31.14 -10.20
N GLY A 134 11.13 -32.08 -10.87
CA GLY A 134 11.38 -33.51 -10.72
C GLY A 134 10.70 -34.13 -9.50
N ILE A 135 9.70 -33.46 -8.91
CA ILE A 135 8.93 -33.99 -7.77
C ILE A 135 8.09 -35.18 -8.25
N PRO A 136 8.03 -36.29 -7.47
CA PRO A 136 7.22 -37.46 -7.82
C PRO A 136 5.75 -37.11 -8.05
N LYS A 137 5.11 -37.82 -9.00
CA LYS A 137 3.74 -37.52 -9.46
C LYS A 137 2.73 -37.45 -8.31
N GLU A 138 2.78 -38.40 -7.39
CA GLU A 138 1.83 -38.46 -6.26
C GLU A 138 1.95 -37.24 -5.34
N GLU A 139 3.18 -36.84 -4.99
CA GLU A 139 3.44 -35.68 -4.14
C GLU A 139 3.03 -34.37 -4.82
N ARG A 140 3.36 -34.20 -6.11
CA ARG A 140 3.02 -32.98 -6.83
C ARG A 140 1.52 -32.85 -7.08
N THR A 141 0.82 -33.96 -7.36
CA THR A 141 -0.64 -33.95 -7.50
C THR A 141 -1.29 -33.56 -6.17
N LYS A 142 -0.85 -34.11 -5.04
CA LYS A 142 -1.36 -33.73 -3.71
C LYS A 142 -1.17 -32.25 -3.40
N LYS A 143 0.01 -31.69 -3.70
CA LYS A 143 0.29 -30.25 -3.53
C LYS A 143 -0.57 -29.38 -4.45
N ALA A 144 -0.74 -29.79 -5.70
CA ALA A 144 -1.55 -29.07 -6.67
C ALA A 144 -3.05 -29.10 -6.31
N GLU A 145 -3.57 -30.25 -5.85
CA GLU A 145 -4.95 -30.36 -5.37
C GLU A 145 -5.19 -29.49 -4.14
N ALA A 146 -4.27 -29.47 -3.17
CA ALA A 146 -4.39 -28.57 -2.02
C ALA A 146 -4.39 -27.09 -2.43
N ALA A 147 -3.55 -26.69 -3.38
CA ALA A 147 -3.54 -25.32 -3.91
C ALA A 147 -4.83 -24.98 -4.67
N LEU A 148 -5.39 -25.93 -5.42
CA LEU A 148 -6.67 -25.76 -6.11
C LEU A 148 -7.85 -25.72 -5.14
N ASP A 149 -7.81 -26.48 -4.05
CA ASP A 149 -8.83 -26.46 -3.01
C ASP A 149 -8.86 -25.12 -2.28
N ASN A 150 -7.69 -24.60 -1.91
CA ASN A 150 -7.54 -23.25 -1.35
C ASN A 150 -8.07 -22.15 -2.29
N ALA A 151 -8.01 -22.37 -3.60
CA ALA A 151 -8.53 -21.46 -4.61
C ALA A 151 -9.99 -21.77 -5.03
N GLY A 152 -10.66 -22.74 -4.40
CA GLY A 152 -12.05 -23.11 -4.72
C GLY A 152 -12.25 -23.76 -6.09
N LEU A 153 -11.19 -24.33 -6.68
CA LEU A 153 -11.17 -24.86 -8.05
C LEU A 153 -10.95 -26.36 -8.14
N LEU A 154 -10.85 -27.08 -7.02
CA LEU A 154 -10.64 -28.53 -7.01
C LEU A 154 -11.68 -29.32 -7.85
N PRO A 155 -12.98 -28.98 -7.86
CA PRO A 155 -13.97 -29.66 -8.71
C PRO A 155 -13.71 -29.54 -10.22
N TYR A 156 -12.94 -28.53 -10.64
CA TYR A 156 -12.63 -28.22 -12.04
C TYR A 156 -11.26 -28.74 -12.49
N LYS A 157 -10.56 -29.51 -11.62
CA LYS A 157 -9.16 -29.92 -11.83
C LYS A 157 -8.89 -30.66 -13.15
N ASP A 158 -9.89 -31.39 -13.65
CA ASP A 158 -9.79 -32.21 -14.87
C ASP A 158 -10.22 -31.47 -16.15
N GLN A 159 -10.68 -30.22 -16.03
CA GLN A 159 -11.09 -29.40 -17.18
C GLN A 159 -9.89 -28.70 -17.83
N LEU A 160 -10.09 -28.23 -19.07
CA LEU A 160 -9.14 -27.40 -19.79
C LEU A 160 -9.38 -25.90 -19.50
N PRO A 161 -8.35 -25.03 -19.56
CA PRO A 161 -8.50 -23.60 -19.33
C PRO A 161 -9.57 -22.91 -20.18
N SER A 162 -9.78 -23.37 -21.43
CA SER A 162 -10.80 -22.83 -22.34
C SER A 162 -12.23 -23.03 -21.86
N GLN A 163 -12.46 -23.91 -20.89
CA GLN A 163 -13.76 -24.19 -20.30
C GLN A 163 -14.04 -23.33 -19.06
N LEU A 164 -13.06 -22.51 -18.63
CA LEU A 164 -13.12 -21.70 -17.43
C LEU A 164 -13.36 -20.23 -17.74
N SER A 165 -14.04 -19.53 -16.82
CA SER A 165 -14.11 -18.06 -16.86
C SER A 165 -12.73 -17.43 -16.61
N GLY A 166 -12.54 -16.16 -17.00
CA GLY A 166 -11.27 -15.45 -16.79
C GLY A 166 -10.83 -15.43 -15.32
N GLY A 167 -11.76 -15.19 -14.39
CA GLY A 167 -11.47 -15.21 -12.95
C GLY A 167 -11.06 -16.60 -12.44
N MET A 168 -11.62 -17.68 -12.98
CA MET A 168 -11.18 -19.03 -12.65
C MET A 168 -9.78 -19.30 -13.23
N GLN A 169 -9.50 -18.89 -14.47
CA GLN A 169 -8.15 -19.02 -15.06
C GLN A 169 -7.10 -18.26 -14.24
N GLN A 170 -7.43 -17.09 -13.71
CA GLN A 170 -6.55 -16.35 -12.80
C GLN A 170 -6.26 -17.14 -11.52
N ARG A 171 -7.30 -17.70 -10.89
CA ARG A 171 -7.17 -18.54 -9.69
C ARG A 171 -6.32 -19.79 -9.94
N VAL A 172 -6.42 -20.41 -11.12
CA VAL A 172 -5.49 -21.49 -11.52
C VAL A 172 -4.05 -20.97 -11.63
N GLY A 173 -3.84 -19.79 -12.23
CA GLY A 173 -2.53 -19.16 -12.35
C GLY A 173 -1.89 -18.89 -10.98
N LEU A 174 -2.68 -18.40 -10.03
CA LEU A 174 -2.27 -18.17 -8.64
C LEU A 174 -2.01 -19.49 -7.91
N ALA A 175 -2.92 -20.47 -7.99
CA ALA A 175 -2.74 -21.81 -7.40
C ALA A 175 -1.47 -22.49 -7.92
N ARG A 176 -1.19 -22.40 -9.23
CA ARG A 176 0.06 -22.87 -9.84
C ARG A 176 1.28 -22.18 -9.23
N ALA A 177 1.19 -20.88 -9.02
CA ALA A 177 2.29 -20.12 -8.48
C ALA A 177 2.60 -20.55 -7.03
N LEU A 178 1.55 -20.77 -6.24
CA LEU A 178 1.60 -21.15 -4.83
C LEU A 178 1.93 -22.63 -4.58
N ALA A 179 1.55 -23.53 -5.48
CA ALA A 179 1.87 -24.96 -5.38
C ALA A 179 3.38 -25.23 -5.32
N ASN A 180 4.20 -24.30 -5.83
CA ASN A 180 5.66 -24.35 -5.76
C ASN A 180 6.24 -23.89 -4.41
N ASP A 181 5.41 -23.37 -3.50
CA ASP A 181 5.77 -22.77 -2.21
C ASP A 181 6.92 -21.75 -2.32
N PRO A 182 6.80 -20.73 -3.20
CA PRO A 182 7.88 -19.78 -3.44
C PRO A 182 8.05 -18.81 -2.26
N ASP A 183 9.26 -18.30 -2.06
CA ASP A 183 9.53 -17.20 -1.12
C ASP A 183 9.03 -15.85 -1.65
N ILE A 184 9.09 -15.67 -2.97
CA ILE A 184 8.79 -14.42 -3.68
C ILE A 184 7.75 -14.69 -4.76
N LEU A 185 6.65 -13.94 -4.72
CA LEU A 185 5.62 -13.93 -5.74
C LEU A 185 5.70 -12.65 -6.56
N LEU A 186 5.88 -12.76 -7.87
CA LEU A 186 5.88 -11.64 -8.81
C LEU A 186 4.55 -11.61 -9.56
N MET A 187 3.78 -10.54 -9.43
CA MET A 187 2.46 -10.40 -10.05
C MET A 187 2.47 -9.21 -11.01
N ASP A 188 2.33 -9.47 -12.32
CA ASP A 188 2.35 -8.44 -13.37
C ASP A 188 0.93 -8.17 -13.86
N GLU A 189 0.29 -7.10 -13.34
CA GLU A 189 -1.10 -6.71 -13.63
C GLU A 189 -2.10 -7.87 -13.52
N ALA A 190 -1.94 -8.67 -12.48
CA ALA A 190 -2.65 -9.94 -12.31
C ALA A 190 -4.18 -9.79 -12.27
N PHE A 191 -4.73 -8.65 -11.82
CA PHE A 191 -6.17 -8.48 -11.67
C PHE A 191 -6.78 -7.46 -12.65
N SER A 192 -5.98 -6.91 -13.58
CA SER A 192 -6.44 -5.84 -14.47
C SER A 192 -7.49 -6.29 -15.50
N ALA A 193 -7.44 -7.56 -15.91
CA ALA A 193 -8.38 -8.14 -16.86
C ALA A 193 -9.71 -8.60 -16.23
N LEU A 194 -9.90 -8.40 -14.92
CA LEU A 194 -11.06 -8.88 -14.17
C LEU A 194 -12.10 -7.77 -13.98
N ASP A 195 -13.37 -8.18 -14.01
CA ASP A 195 -14.50 -7.34 -13.61
C ASP A 195 -14.35 -6.84 -12.15
N PRO A 196 -14.87 -5.66 -11.80
CA PRO A 196 -14.64 -5.04 -10.49
C PRO A 196 -15.00 -5.92 -9.28
N LEU A 197 -16.09 -6.69 -9.35
CA LEU A 197 -16.51 -7.58 -8.27
C LEU A 197 -15.49 -8.73 -8.06
N ILE A 198 -15.12 -9.41 -9.14
CA ILE A 198 -14.16 -10.51 -9.09
C ILE A 198 -12.77 -9.99 -8.71
N ARG A 199 -12.39 -8.80 -9.16
CA ARG A 199 -11.14 -8.15 -8.74
C ARG A 199 -11.09 -7.98 -7.22
N LYS A 200 -12.17 -7.48 -6.62
CA LYS A 200 -12.27 -7.31 -5.16
C LYS A 200 -12.14 -8.65 -4.43
N ASP A 201 -12.87 -9.67 -4.85
CA ASP A 201 -12.81 -10.99 -4.24
C ASP A 201 -11.38 -11.57 -4.32
N MET A 202 -10.71 -11.43 -5.47
CA MET A 202 -9.33 -11.89 -5.66
C MET A 202 -8.31 -11.14 -4.81
N GLN A 203 -8.52 -9.84 -4.57
CA GLN A 203 -7.68 -9.04 -3.67
C GLN A 203 -7.84 -9.52 -2.22
N ASP A 204 -9.07 -9.80 -1.79
CA ASP A 204 -9.34 -10.32 -0.44
C ASP A 204 -8.73 -11.71 -0.25
N GLU A 205 -8.86 -12.60 -1.25
CA GLU A 205 -8.18 -13.90 -1.25
C GLU A 205 -6.65 -13.78 -1.16
N LEU A 206 -6.05 -12.81 -1.86
CA LEU A 206 -4.61 -12.56 -1.81
C LEU A 206 -4.17 -12.11 -0.42
N LEU A 207 -4.92 -11.20 0.22
CA LEU A 207 -4.64 -10.71 1.56
C LEU A 207 -4.75 -11.82 2.61
N ASP A 208 -5.82 -12.62 2.55
CA ASP A 208 -6.01 -13.78 3.41
C ASP A 208 -4.88 -14.80 3.26
N LEU A 209 -4.46 -15.04 2.02
CA LEU A 209 -3.34 -15.92 1.73
C LEU A 209 -2.04 -15.35 2.29
N GLN A 210 -1.82 -14.06 2.13
CA GLN A 210 -0.61 -13.42 2.62
C GLN A 210 -0.52 -13.47 4.16
N GLN A 211 -1.62 -13.28 4.87
CA GLN A 211 -1.65 -13.43 6.33
C GLN A 211 -1.24 -14.83 6.79
N LYS A 212 -1.62 -15.87 6.04
CA LYS A 212 -1.32 -17.27 6.36
C LYS A 212 0.10 -17.68 5.99
N VAL A 213 0.58 -17.28 4.82
CA VAL A 213 1.82 -17.83 4.23
C VAL A 213 3.01 -16.86 4.37
N ARG A 214 2.76 -15.55 4.51
CA ARG A 214 3.77 -14.48 4.70
C ARG A 214 4.91 -14.50 3.68
N LYS A 215 4.58 -14.62 2.39
CA LYS A 215 5.57 -14.59 1.30
C LYS A 215 5.85 -13.14 0.87
N THR A 216 7.00 -12.84 0.28
CA THR A 216 7.23 -11.50 -0.27
C THR A 216 6.50 -11.36 -1.61
N ILE A 217 5.67 -10.34 -1.78
CA ILE A 217 4.90 -10.13 -3.02
C ILE A 217 5.37 -8.85 -3.69
N ILE A 218 5.77 -8.93 -4.96
CA ILE A 218 5.94 -7.76 -5.83
C ILE A 218 4.72 -7.68 -6.74
N PHE A 219 3.90 -6.67 -6.52
CA PHE A 219 2.63 -6.52 -7.21
C PHE A 219 2.67 -5.33 -8.18
N ILE A 220 2.41 -5.52 -9.46
CA ILE A 220 2.29 -4.43 -10.43
C ILE A 220 0.82 -4.12 -10.66
N THR A 221 0.49 -2.83 -10.57
CA THR A 221 -0.80 -2.30 -11.03
C THR A 221 -0.68 -0.91 -11.63
N HIS A 222 -1.73 -0.49 -12.31
CA HIS A 222 -1.97 0.89 -12.72
C HIS A 222 -3.16 1.51 -11.97
N ASP A 223 -3.86 0.75 -11.13
CA ASP A 223 -5.01 1.19 -10.32
C ASP A 223 -4.56 1.54 -8.89
N LEU A 224 -4.82 2.78 -8.48
CA LEU A 224 -4.33 3.30 -7.21
C LEU A 224 -5.12 2.77 -6.03
N ASN A 225 -6.42 2.54 -6.21
CA ASN A 225 -7.24 1.93 -5.17
C ASN A 225 -6.78 0.50 -4.88
N GLU A 226 -6.36 -0.24 -5.92
CA GLU A 226 -5.75 -1.55 -5.75
C GLU A 226 -4.42 -1.46 -4.99
N ALA A 227 -3.54 -0.52 -5.37
CA ALA A 227 -2.26 -0.33 -4.69
C ALA A 227 -2.42 0.03 -3.20
N LEU A 228 -3.35 0.94 -2.89
CA LEU A 228 -3.64 1.38 -1.52
C LEU A 228 -4.30 0.30 -0.68
N ARG A 229 -5.11 -0.56 -1.30
CA ARG A 229 -5.82 -1.62 -0.59
C ARG A 229 -4.92 -2.78 -0.18
N ILE A 230 -3.99 -3.19 -1.06
CA ILE A 230 -3.19 -4.41 -0.82
C ILE A 230 -1.73 -4.13 -0.47
N GLY A 231 -1.22 -2.95 -0.77
CA GLY A 231 0.20 -2.64 -0.66
C GLY A 231 0.60 -2.16 0.73
N ASP A 232 1.61 -2.79 1.31
CA ASP A 232 2.28 -2.25 2.50
C ASP A 232 3.09 -1.00 2.15
N ARG A 233 3.78 -1.06 1.00
CA ARG A 233 4.54 0.06 0.41
C ARG A 233 4.33 0.12 -1.09
N ILE A 234 4.27 1.34 -1.62
CA ILE A 234 4.00 1.64 -3.01
C ILE A 234 5.20 2.38 -3.58
N ALA A 235 5.70 1.92 -4.72
CA ALA A 235 6.68 2.61 -5.55
C ALA A 235 6.00 3.15 -6.81
N LEU A 236 5.89 4.47 -6.90
CA LEU A 236 5.37 5.16 -8.08
C LEU A 236 6.47 5.30 -9.14
N MET A 237 6.18 4.84 -10.36
CA MET A 237 7.10 4.88 -11.49
C MET A 237 6.58 5.77 -12.64
N LYS A 238 7.49 6.59 -13.17
CA LYS A 238 7.28 7.39 -14.38
C LYS A 238 8.53 7.38 -15.24
N ASP A 239 8.37 7.18 -16.55
CA ASP A 239 9.49 7.23 -17.51
C ASP A 239 10.69 6.31 -17.17
N GLY A 240 10.42 5.16 -16.54
CA GLY A 240 11.44 4.20 -16.10
C GLY A 240 12.07 4.54 -14.75
N LYS A 241 11.77 5.71 -14.17
CA LYS A 241 12.28 6.16 -12.87
C LYS A 241 11.28 5.85 -11.77
N ILE A 242 11.79 5.53 -10.59
CA ILE A 242 11.01 5.57 -9.36
C ILE A 242 10.94 7.02 -8.90
N ILE A 243 9.73 7.53 -8.71
CA ILE A 243 9.45 8.93 -8.35
C ILE A 243 9.32 9.07 -6.84
N GLN A 244 8.59 8.15 -6.20
CA GLN A 244 8.38 8.13 -4.77
C GLN A 244 8.17 6.68 -4.30
N ILE A 245 8.65 6.37 -3.10
CA ILE A 245 8.35 5.12 -2.40
C ILE A 245 7.86 5.50 -1.00
N GLY A 246 6.74 4.94 -0.57
CA GLY A 246 6.20 5.16 0.77
C GLY A 246 5.03 4.23 1.08
N THR A 247 4.49 4.34 2.28
CA THR A 247 3.19 3.75 2.62
C THR A 247 2.07 4.44 1.86
N GLY A 248 0.89 3.82 1.77
CA GLY A 248 -0.28 4.48 1.16
C GLY A 248 -0.57 5.85 1.78
N GLU A 249 -0.43 5.96 3.10
CA GLU A 249 -0.56 7.20 3.85
C GLU A 249 0.49 8.26 3.45
N GLU A 250 1.78 7.89 3.39
CA GLU A 250 2.86 8.81 3.02
C GLU A 250 2.69 9.34 1.59
N ILE A 251 2.24 8.48 0.66
CA ILE A 251 1.97 8.89 -0.73
C ILE A 251 0.83 9.92 -0.76
N LEU A 252 -0.24 9.73 0.03
CA LEU A 252 -1.40 10.63 0.05
C LEU A 252 -1.16 11.95 0.79
N THR A 253 -0.42 11.91 1.91
CA THR A 253 -0.19 13.08 2.77
C THR A 253 0.98 13.93 2.30
N ASN A 254 2.01 13.32 1.72
CA ASN A 254 3.25 13.97 1.34
C ASN A 254 3.67 13.60 -0.10
N PRO A 255 2.91 14.00 -1.13
CA PRO A 255 3.26 13.71 -2.53
C PRO A 255 4.56 14.41 -2.91
N ALA A 256 5.50 13.68 -3.53
CA ALA A 256 6.84 14.17 -3.82
C ALA A 256 6.90 15.26 -4.90
N ASN A 257 5.90 15.34 -5.79
CA ASN A 257 5.78 16.36 -6.83
C ASN A 257 4.36 16.39 -7.42
N ASP A 258 4.11 17.36 -8.30
CA ASP A 258 2.82 17.57 -8.95
C ASP A 258 2.33 16.35 -9.74
N TYR A 259 3.24 15.57 -10.34
CA TYR A 259 2.83 14.33 -11.02
C TYR A 259 2.24 13.31 -10.05
N VAL A 260 2.81 13.19 -8.84
CA VAL A 260 2.21 12.33 -7.80
C VAL A 260 0.88 12.91 -7.37
N ARG A 261 0.77 14.23 -7.16
CA ARG A 261 -0.48 14.89 -6.75
C ARG A 261 -1.60 14.67 -7.76
N THR A 262 -1.36 14.93 -9.04
CA THR A 262 -2.36 14.70 -10.11
C THR A 262 -2.80 13.24 -10.18
N PHE A 263 -1.90 12.32 -9.82
CA PHE A 263 -2.24 10.89 -9.81
C PHE A 263 -3.14 10.48 -8.62
N LEU A 264 -3.28 11.34 -7.61
CA LEU A 264 -4.06 11.12 -6.40
C LEU A 264 -5.46 11.77 -6.43
N GLU A 265 -5.76 12.61 -7.43
CA GLU A 265 -6.97 13.46 -7.47
C GLU A 265 -8.29 12.68 -7.28
N ASP A 266 -8.40 11.48 -7.86
CA ASP A 266 -9.63 10.67 -7.82
C ASP A 266 -9.67 9.64 -6.67
N VAL A 267 -8.80 9.77 -5.67
CA VAL A 267 -8.67 8.77 -4.59
C VAL A 267 -9.49 9.15 -3.38
N ASP A 268 -10.29 8.19 -2.93
CA ASP A 268 -11.01 8.29 -1.66
C ASP A 268 -10.04 8.13 -0.47
N ARG A 269 -9.51 9.26 -0.01
CA ARG A 269 -8.56 9.33 1.11
C ARG A 269 -9.14 8.81 2.44
N SER A 270 -10.46 8.79 2.60
CA SER A 270 -11.12 8.33 3.83
C SER A 270 -10.84 6.88 4.17
N LYS A 271 -10.52 6.07 3.15
CA LYS A 271 -10.28 4.62 3.26
C LYS A 271 -8.85 4.25 3.66
N VAL A 272 -7.95 5.23 3.68
CA VAL A 272 -6.52 5.00 3.91
C VAL A 272 -6.02 5.83 5.08
N LEU A 273 -6.50 7.08 5.22
CA LEU A 273 -6.09 7.94 6.32
C LEU A 273 -6.70 7.45 7.63
N THR A 274 -5.86 7.41 8.66
CA THR A 274 -6.26 7.10 10.03
C THR A 274 -6.55 8.37 10.82
N VAL A 275 -7.23 8.21 11.95
CA VAL A 275 -7.44 9.29 12.93
C VAL A 275 -6.11 9.86 13.40
N GLU A 276 -5.07 9.05 13.55
CA GLU A 276 -3.72 9.50 13.92
C GLU A 276 -3.17 10.55 12.95
N ASN A 277 -3.49 10.43 11.66
CA ASN A 277 -2.98 11.34 10.63
C ASN A 277 -3.75 12.67 10.58
N ALA A 278 -5.01 12.67 11.00
CA ALA A 278 -5.88 13.84 10.98
C ALA A 278 -6.05 14.51 12.36
N MET A 279 -5.68 13.85 13.46
CA MET A 279 -5.87 14.43 14.78
C MET A 279 -4.96 15.64 14.99
N ILE A 280 -5.47 16.62 15.74
CA ILE A 280 -4.68 17.76 16.20
C ILE A 280 -4.38 17.63 17.68
N ARG A 281 -3.43 18.44 18.16
CA ARG A 281 -3.05 18.46 19.57
C ARG A 281 -4.26 18.86 20.43
N PRO A 282 -4.58 18.09 21.49
CA PRO A 282 -5.73 18.42 22.33
C PRO A 282 -5.41 19.58 23.27
N ILE A 283 -6.35 20.51 23.38
CA ILE A 283 -6.33 21.54 24.41
C ILE A 283 -7.14 21.00 25.59
N SER A 284 -6.49 20.83 26.74
CA SER A 284 -7.08 20.12 27.89
C SER A 284 -6.94 20.89 29.20
N VAL A 285 -7.67 20.47 30.22
CA VAL A 285 -7.58 20.90 31.63
C VAL A 285 -7.43 19.70 32.55
N ASN A 286 -6.72 19.86 33.66
CA ASN A 286 -6.64 18.82 34.68
C ASN A 286 -7.77 19.00 35.69
N VAL A 287 -8.68 18.02 35.79
CA VAL A 287 -9.88 18.12 36.64
C VAL A 287 -9.58 18.22 38.14
N GLU A 288 -8.43 17.71 38.58
CA GLU A 288 -8.02 17.69 39.99
C GLU A 288 -7.31 18.97 40.42
N ILE A 289 -6.70 19.71 39.47
CA ILE A 289 -5.77 20.81 39.74
C ILE A 289 -6.32 22.15 39.22
N ASP A 290 -6.92 22.15 38.03
CA ASP A 290 -7.37 23.37 37.36
C ASP A 290 -8.79 23.74 37.80
N GLY A 291 -8.98 25.02 38.14
CA GLY A 291 -10.29 25.57 38.48
C GLY A 291 -11.00 26.24 37.28
N PRO A 292 -12.29 26.60 37.41
CA PRO A 292 -13.07 27.16 36.31
C PRO A 292 -12.49 28.45 35.70
N LYS A 293 -11.86 29.31 36.52
CA LYS A 293 -11.18 30.52 36.03
C LYS A 293 -9.95 30.22 35.17
N VAL A 294 -9.23 29.14 35.47
CA VAL A 294 -8.07 28.68 34.68
C VAL A 294 -8.55 28.13 33.35
N ALA A 295 -9.63 27.35 33.36
CA ALA A 295 -10.27 26.84 32.14
C ALA A 295 -10.71 27.99 31.21
N LEU A 296 -11.43 29.00 31.72
CA LEU A 296 -11.85 30.17 30.93
C LEU A 296 -10.67 30.97 30.37
N LYS A 297 -9.58 31.09 31.16
CA LYS A 297 -8.36 31.76 30.70
C LYS A 297 -7.73 30.98 29.53
N ARG A 298 -7.62 29.65 29.65
CA ARG A 298 -7.06 28.78 28.61
C ARG A 298 -7.95 28.78 27.35
N MET A 299 -9.27 28.73 27.50
CA MET A 299 -10.23 28.89 26.40
C MET A 299 -10.00 30.19 25.62
N ARG A 300 -9.77 31.29 26.33
CA ARG A 300 -9.47 32.59 25.72
C ARG A 300 -8.11 32.62 25.01
N GLU A 301 -7.08 32.05 25.62
CA GLU A 301 -5.71 32.02 25.06
C GLU A 301 -5.62 31.15 23.80
N GLU A 302 -6.40 30.08 23.75
CA GLU A 302 -6.41 29.11 22.65
C GLU A 302 -7.58 29.34 21.67
N GLU A 303 -8.37 30.39 21.88
CA GLU A 303 -9.52 30.79 21.05
C GLU A 303 -10.58 29.68 20.84
N VAL A 304 -10.86 28.90 21.89
CA VAL A 304 -11.83 27.80 21.86
C VAL A 304 -12.91 27.94 22.93
N SER A 305 -14.09 27.37 22.66
CA SER A 305 -15.23 27.36 23.60
C SER A 305 -15.37 26.06 24.40
N VAL A 306 -14.53 25.06 24.09
CA VAL A 306 -14.55 23.72 24.70
C VAL A 306 -13.12 23.30 25.03
N LEU A 307 -12.93 22.70 26.22
CA LEU A 307 -11.67 22.08 26.63
C LEU A 307 -11.90 20.62 26.98
N LEU A 308 -10.94 19.77 26.62
CA LEU A 308 -10.93 18.37 27.02
C LEU A 308 -10.50 18.26 28.49
N ALA A 309 -11.01 17.28 29.21
CA ALA A 309 -10.73 17.08 30.62
C ALA A 309 -9.90 15.82 30.82
N ILE A 310 -8.81 15.94 31.58
CA ILE A 310 -7.91 14.84 31.93
C ILE A 310 -7.66 14.79 33.44
N ASP A 311 -7.23 13.63 33.93
CA ASP A 311 -6.70 13.51 35.29
C ASP A 311 -5.16 13.72 35.36
N LYS A 312 -4.58 13.55 36.54
CA LYS A 312 -3.12 13.60 36.77
C LYS A 312 -2.30 12.56 35.99
N ASN A 313 -2.92 11.45 35.58
CA ASN A 313 -2.30 10.39 34.79
C ASN A 313 -2.46 10.62 33.27
N ARG A 314 -3.07 11.75 32.88
CA ARG A 314 -3.45 12.10 31.50
C ARG A 314 -4.53 11.19 30.92
N GLU A 315 -5.29 10.51 31.78
CA GLU A 315 -6.45 9.75 31.32
C GLU A 315 -7.57 10.70 30.94
N PHE A 316 -8.24 10.40 29.83
CA PHE A 316 -9.38 11.17 29.37
C PHE A 316 -10.56 11.00 30.31
N LYS A 317 -11.17 12.10 30.75
CA LYS A 317 -12.32 12.10 31.68
C LYS A 317 -13.58 12.75 31.09
N GLY A 318 -13.47 13.51 30.00
CA GLY A 318 -14.61 14.18 29.38
C GLY A 318 -14.24 15.55 28.80
N TYR A 319 -15.16 16.50 28.87
CA TYR A 319 -14.94 17.88 28.42
C TYR A 319 -15.69 18.89 29.27
N ILE A 320 -15.35 20.17 29.10
CA ILE A 320 -16.02 21.30 29.73
C ILE A 320 -16.29 22.40 28.70
N THR A 321 -17.40 23.13 28.86
CA THR A 321 -17.75 24.27 28.00
C THR A 321 -17.50 25.60 28.70
N ALA A 322 -17.39 26.68 27.92
CA ALA A 322 -17.24 28.03 28.45
C ALA A 322 -18.42 28.44 29.35
N ASP A 323 -19.65 28.04 29.00
CA ASP A 323 -20.84 28.36 29.78
C ASP A 323 -20.82 27.70 31.16
N ASP A 324 -20.52 26.40 31.23
CA ASP A 324 -20.46 25.67 32.51
C ASP A 324 -19.32 26.21 33.39
N ALA A 325 -18.17 26.53 32.78
CA ALA A 325 -17.03 27.11 33.49
C ALA A 325 -17.33 28.52 34.05
N LEU A 326 -18.13 29.32 33.34
CA LEU A 326 -18.58 30.63 33.81
C LEU A 326 -19.52 30.50 35.01
N GLU A 327 -20.46 29.56 34.98
CA GLU A 327 -21.37 29.30 36.09
C GLU A 327 -20.61 28.81 37.34
N ALA A 328 -19.72 27.83 37.19
CA ALA A 328 -18.89 27.34 38.29
C ALA A 328 -17.97 28.41 38.87
N ALA A 329 -17.42 29.30 38.03
CA ALA A 329 -16.62 30.43 38.48
C ALA A 329 -17.43 31.42 39.33
N LYS A 330 -18.71 31.68 38.97
CA LYS A 330 -19.63 32.52 39.76
C LYS A 330 -19.99 31.87 41.11
N ARG A 331 -20.11 30.55 41.15
CA ARG A 331 -20.34 29.77 42.39
C ARG A 331 -19.10 29.65 43.29
N GLY A 332 -17.93 30.10 42.83
CA GLY A 332 -16.70 30.11 43.62
C GLY A 332 -16.04 28.73 43.75
N GLU A 333 -16.30 27.83 42.80
CA GLU A 333 -15.78 26.48 42.81
C GLU A 333 -14.26 26.44 42.56
N LYS A 334 -13.60 25.46 43.18
CA LYS A 334 -12.13 25.33 43.14
C LYS A 334 -11.63 24.37 42.07
N ASN A 335 -12.47 23.45 41.61
CA ASN A 335 -12.17 22.46 40.58
C ASN A 335 -13.29 22.45 39.52
N VAL A 336 -13.10 21.67 38.47
CA VAL A 336 -14.05 21.55 37.34
C VAL A 336 -14.81 20.22 37.33
N ASP A 337 -14.70 19.41 38.39
CA ASP A 337 -15.30 18.08 38.49
C ASP A 337 -16.85 18.12 38.40
N SER A 338 -17.46 19.14 39.01
CA SER A 338 -18.92 19.34 39.03
C SER A 338 -19.53 19.72 37.68
N ILE A 339 -18.71 20.19 36.74
CA ILE A 339 -19.11 20.64 35.40
C ILE A 339 -18.56 19.73 34.30
N LEU A 340 -17.98 18.59 34.68
CA LEU A 340 -17.45 17.62 33.76
C LEU A 340 -18.58 16.94 32.97
N LYS A 341 -18.51 17.02 31.65
CA LYS A 341 -19.40 16.32 30.73
C LYS A 341 -18.72 15.09 30.16
N THR A 342 -19.40 13.94 30.23
CA THR A 342 -18.85 12.61 29.88
C THR A 342 -19.52 11.97 28.67
N ASP A 343 -20.42 12.69 28.01
CA ASP A 343 -21.18 12.29 26.82
C ASP A 343 -20.42 12.51 25.50
N MET A 344 -19.12 12.84 25.57
CA MET A 344 -18.26 12.96 24.40
C MET A 344 -17.81 11.60 23.91
N GLU A 345 -18.02 11.35 22.63
CA GLU A 345 -17.52 10.15 21.98
C GLU A 345 -16.00 10.16 21.84
N SER A 346 -15.42 8.98 21.99
CA SER A 346 -13.98 8.75 21.86
C SER A 346 -13.68 7.75 20.75
N VAL A 347 -12.62 8.02 19.99
CA VAL A 347 -12.12 7.18 18.90
C VAL A 347 -10.67 6.79 19.17
N THR A 348 -10.18 5.73 18.53
CA THR A 348 -8.77 5.32 18.65
C THR A 348 -7.95 5.84 17.48
N PRO A 349 -6.62 6.05 17.64
CA PRO A 349 -5.78 6.61 16.57
C PRO A 349 -5.73 5.75 15.30
N ASP A 350 -5.88 4.44 15.43
CA ASP A 350 -5.80 3.45 14.36
C ASP A 350 -7.09 3.31 13.54
N MET A 351 -8.20 3.92 13.97
CA MET A 351 -9.44 3.94 13.19
C MET A 351 -9.26 4.70 11.89
N LEU A 352 -9.92 4.25 10.83
CA LEU A 352 -9.96 4.98 9.55
C LEU A 352 -10.89 6.19 9.64
N ILE A 353 -10.58 7.23 8.86
CA ILE A 353 -11.43 8.41 8.74
C ILE A 353 -12.84 8.02 8.29
N GLN A 354 -12.98 7.04 7.39
CA GLN A 354 -14.29 6.56 6.94
C GLN A 354 -15.18 6.06 8.09
N ASP A 355 -14.61 5.39 9.09
CA ASP A 355 -15.38 4.79 10.19
C ASP A 355 -15.87 5.84 11.20
N VAL A 356 -15.14 6.95 11.32
CA VAL A 356 -15.48 8.05 12.23
C VAL A 356 -16.30 9.15 11.56
N LEU A 357 -16.46 9.12 10.24
CA LEU A 357 -17.20 10.14 9.49
C LEU A 357 -18.66 10.26 9.93
N GLY A 358 -19.33 9.14 10.18
CA GLY A 358 -20.72 9.15 10.68
C GLY A 358 -20.81 9.87 12.02
N ILE A 359 -19.94 9.48 12.96
CA ILE A 359 -19.89 10.04 14.31
C ILE A 359 -19.65 11.56 14.29
N ILE A 360 -18.62 12.01 13.57
CA ILE A 360 -18.25 13.43 13.55
C ILE A 360 -19.22 14.29 12.73
N SER A 361 -20.01 13.68 11.84
CA SER A 361 -20.99 14.41 11.05
C SER A 361 -22.18 14.88 11.91
N GLU A 362 -22.61 14.03 12.85
CA GLU A 362 -23.74 14.24 13.76
C GLU A 362 -23.32 14.98 15.04
N SER A 363 -22.05 14.87 15.44
CA SER A 363 -21.55 15.56 16.63
C SER A 363 -21.39 17.07 16.43
N SER A 364 -21.86 17.84 17.42
CA SER A 364 -21.64 19.30 17.52
C SER A 364 -20.33 19.66 18.22
N ILE A 365 -19.67 18.68 18.84
CA ILE A 365 -18.39 18.80 19.52
C ILE A 365 -17.32 17.94 18.83
N PRO A 366 -16.02 18.23 19.02
CA PRO A 366 -14.94 17.36 18.54
C PRO A 366 -15.05 15.93 19.08
N LEU A 367 -14.24 15.01 18.54
CA LEU A 367 -14.08 13.65 19.10
C LEU A 367 -12.75 13.56 19.84
N ALA A 368 -12.76 12.92 21.01
CA ALA A 368 -11.53 12.68 21.75
C ALA A 368 -10.79 11.49 21.14
N VAL A 369 -9.49 11.64 20.87
CA VAL A 369 -8.65 10.53 20.39
C VAL A 369 -7.92 9.94 21.59
N VAL A 370 -8.23 8.68 21.91
CA VAL A 370 -7.79 8.01 23.13
C VAL A 370 -7.03 6.74 22.81
N LYS A 371 -5.86 6.56 23.44
CA LYS A 371 -5.05 5.33 23.36
C LYS A 371 -4.72 4.88 24.77
N GLU A 372 -5.08 3.65 25.13
CA GLU A 372 -4.89 3.10 26.49
C GLU A 372 -5.43 4.05 27.58
N ASN A 373 -6.66 4.53 27.42
CA ASN A 373 -7.34 5.54 28.27
C ASN A 373 -6.70 6.93 28.30
N LYS A 374 -5.56 7.16 27.64
CA LYS A 374 -4.89 8.46 27.60
C LYS A 374 -5.35 9.29 26.42
N LEU A 375 -5.58 10.58 26.68
CA LEU A 375 -5.88 11.55 25.63
C LEU A 375 -4.61 11.83 24.82
N VAL A 376 -4.63 11.46 23.54
CA VAL A 376 -3.49 11.63 22.62
C VAL A 376 -3.77 12.68 21.54
N GLY A 377 -5.04 12.93 21.22
CA GLY A 377 -5.44 13.83 20.15
C GLY A 377 -6.87 14.32 20.29
N VAL A 378 -7.26 15.23 19.41
CA VAL A 378 -8.66 15.60 19.19
C VAL A 378 -8.92 15.65 17.69
N LEU A 379 -10.08 15.14 17.28
CA LEU A 379 -10.51 15.17 15.89
C LEU A 379 -11.62 16.20 15.75
N ILE A 380 -11.36 17.25 14.94
CA ILE A 380 -12.34 18.30 14.67
C ILE A 380 -12.90 18.16 13.25
N LYS A 381 -14.17 18.51 13.07
CA LYS A 381 -14.91 18.35 11.81
C LYS A 381 -14.20 19.02 10.63
N GLY A 382 -13.65 20.22 10.84
CA GLY A 382 -12.92 20.95 9.79
C GLY A 382 -11.68 20.21 9.30
N VAL A 383 -10.92 19.56 10.19
CA VAL A 383 -9.70 18.83 9.81
C VAL A 383 -10.06 17.55 9.06
N VAL A 384 -11.11 16.83 9.49
CA VAL A 384 -11.61 15.67 8.73
C VAL A 384 -12.03 16.08 7.33
N ILE A 385 -12.81 17.16 7.19
CA ILE A 385 -13.24 17.66 5.87
C ILE A 385 -12.02 18.08 5.03
N GLN A 386 -11.05 18.78 5.61
CA GLN A 386 -9.84 19.19 4.91
C GLN A 386 -9.00 17.99 4.44
N SER A 387 -8.81 16.98 5.29
CA SER A 387 -8.09 15.74 4.95
C SER A 387 -8.77 14.96 3.82
N LEU A 388 -10.08 15.14 3.61
CA LEU A 388 -10.83 14.58 2.49
C LEU A 388 -10.84 15.50 1.26
N ALA A 389 -10.84 16.81 1.46
CA ALA A 389 -11.00 17.82 0.41
C ALA A 389 -9.67 18.30 -0.20
N SER A 390 -8.54 17.76 0.21
CA SER A 390 -7.19 18.20 -0.19
C SER A 390 -6.82 17.90 -1.66
N ASP A 391 -7.70 18.28 -2.61
CA ASP A 391 -7.45 18.57 -4.03
C ASP A 391 -8.50 19.54 -4.68
N THR A 392 -9.47 20.15 -3.97
CA THR A 392 -10.47 21.04 -4.62
C THR A 392 -10.09 22.52 -4.77
N GLU A 393 -8.99 23.00 -4.17
CA GLU A 393 -8.62 24.43 -4.24
C GLU A 393 -7.24 24.65 -4.87
N GLU A 394 -7.15 24.56 -6.21
CA GLU A 394 -6.14 25.31 -6.98
C GLU A 394 -6.47 25.48 -8.49
N VAL A 395 -7.74 25.32 -8.88
CA VAL A 395 -8.22 25.55 -10.27
C VAL A 395 -9.24 26.70 -10.33
N THR A 396 -8.92 27.86 -9.76
CA THR A 396 -9.57 29.14 -10.11
C THR A 396 -8.66 30.33 -9.79
N SER A 397 -7.52 30.44 -10.45
CA SER A 397 -6.84 31.74 -10.61
C SER A 397 -5.85 31.67 -11.76
N ASN A 398 -6.36 31.82 -12.98
CA ASN A 398 -5.68 32.40 -14.14
C ASN A 398 -6.74 32.56 -15.24
N GLU A 399 -7.55 33.62 -15.10
CA GLU A 399 -8.14 34.30 -16.25
C GLU A 399 -7.12 35.26 -16.88
#